data_AF-B9NX40-F1
#
_entry.id   AF-B9NX40-F1
#
_cell.length_a   1.000
_cell.length_b   1.000
_cell.length_c   1.000
_cell.angle_alpha   90.00
_cell.angle_beta   90.00
_cell.angle_gamma   90.00
#
_symmetry.space_group_name_H-M   'P 1'
#
loop_
_entity.id
_entity.type
_entity.pdbx_description
1 polymer ?
#
loop_
_entity_poly.entity_id
_entity_poly.type
_entity_poly.pdbx_seq_one_letter_code
_entity_poly.pdbx_strand_id
1 'polypeptide(L)'
;MNTLPDGGEAIEVDVTGDTGEDANNSITVKSIGNINSDNDGIELELNGDGDIRIESRGNVFAETDDGLEGDVDGDGDITIISIGDVNAEDSGIESQVEGDGNITIVSNGNIAGRDNDGVQADVNGDGTISITTNGTVFGDDFGIVAELNGNGSIDIVNSADVTSNGRAAIAVIDRAGVSPATITNSGSLTGGNGFAIDLQGAGNDVVNLLPGSVLNGAVDFGNNDANDVDTLNFAPGLNGVVNFADAPKEPGQVADSDLASAPEIINFGGAGVLVNNGLTAVAVDTTGFAAQGTFISDLTDTIFSTIDTAEPVPAAPENQVSQGYGALDRFGVESGSQVWLSTLGGYRDVDADGSNVGYDHRFYGLIAGAENSEILDNGSVGLLAGYSDSRVSLDADAGETDITSYFGGAYWKRDFSGFSLNAAFVIGATDNDATRNVDGGQADGDFDGVFYAPSVAVSVPINRWATPAYLTARANYVLLQLDEYTETGTDLPLTVEDRSVSLFNTRVQLNLPRTVAQSNGGTLDLNWSAGIDATFDAGSDDIDAIVAATPFSFVANADDAVGAFIGLDIGYSSADGLRTVGFNGEFQPTFDGGYGAVAELRAIFRF
;
A
#
# COMPACT_ATOMS: atom_id res chain seq x y z
N MET A 1 26.49 -12.06 44.78
CA MET A 1 25.46 -11.22 45.43
C MET A 1 26.05 -10.46 46.61
N ASN A 2 27.00 -9.57 46.31
CA ASN A 2 26.93 -8.26 46.93
C ASN A 2 25.98 -7.44 46.04
N THR A 3 25.06 -6.71 46.66
CA THR A 3 24.29 -5.65 45.99
C THR A 3 24.64 -4.41 46.80
N LEU A 4 25.76 -3.78 46.48
CA LEU A 4 26.14 -2.50 47.05
C LEU A 4 26.14 -1.56 45.85
N PRO A 5 25.31 -0.49 45.81
CA PRO A 5 25.54 0.59 44.87
C PRO A 5 26.90 1.18 45.22
N ASP A 6 27.87 0.92 44.38
CA ASP A 6 29.27 1.16 44.63
C ASP A 6 29.70 2.53 44.06
N GLY A 7 29.24 2.99 42.91
CA GLY A 7 29.78 4.16 42.21
C GLY A 7 28.81 5.29 41.89
N GLY A 8 27.50 5.07 41.92
CA GLY A 8 26.49 6.04 41.43
C GLY A 8 25.33 5.40 40.66
N GLU A 9 25.41 4.10 40.47
CA GLU A 9 24.49 3.22 39.77
C GLU A 9 23.20 3.03 40.57
N ALA A 10 22.08 2.83 39.87
CA ALA A 10 20.82 2.55 40.55
C ALA A 10 20.63 1.07 40.86
N ILE A 11 21.06 0.16 39.98
CA ILE A 11 21.07 -1.29 40.18
C ILE A 11 22.33 -1.88 39.55
N GLU A 12 23.23 -2.38 40.39
CA GLU A 12 24.48 -3.06 40.03
C GLU A 12 24.44 -4.47 40.63
N VAL A 13 24.74 -5.50 39.83
CA VAL A 13 24.84 -6.88 40.30
C VAL A 13 26.01 -7.62 39.65
N ASP A 14 27.08 -7.80 40.42
CA ASP A 14 28.20 -8.63 39.96
C ASP A 14 28.15 -10.02 40.57
N VAL A 15 28.37 -11.01 39.71
CA VAL A 15 28.54 -12.40 40.13
C VAL A 15 29.94 -12.89 39.82
N THR A 16 30.87 -12.49 40.69
CA THR A 16 32.22 -13.06 40.72
C THR A 16 32.23 -14.35 41.57
N GLY A 17 32.03 -15.54 40.98
CA GLY A 17 32.00 -16.77 41.80
C GLY A 17 31.80 -18.13 41.11
N ASP A 18 32.87 -18.93 41.18
CA ASP A 18 33.11 -20.30 40.68
C ASP A 18 33.45 -20.39 39.18
N THR A 19 34.75 -20.24 38.89
CA THR A 19 35.40 -20.35 37.57
C THR A 19 35.46 -21.81 37.07
N GLY A 20 34.45 -22.62 37.35
CA GLY A 20 34.30 -23.95 36.77
C GLY A 20 33.31 -23.86 35.61
N GLU A 21 33.59 -24.58 34.51
CA GLU A 21 32.73 -24.77 33.32
C GLU A 21 31.29 -25.30 33.63
N ASP A 22 30.86 -25.34 34.90
CA ASP A 22 29.57 -25.84 35.40
C ASP A 22 28.78 -24.79 36.23
N ALA A 23 29.27 -23.54 36.37
CA ALA A 23 28.65 -22.51 37.22
C ALA A 23 27.62 -21.65 36.45
N ASN A 24 26.43 -22.19 36.18
CA ASN A 24 25.32 -21.47 35.53
C ASN A 24 24.63 -20.49 36.50
N ASN A 25 25.29 -19.39 36.84
CA ASN A 25 24.70 -18.32 37.64
C ASN A 25 23.96 -17.35 36.71
N SER A 26 22.64 -17.43 36.57
CA SER A 26 21.90 -16.43 35.78
C SER A 26 21.51 -15.21 36.64
N ILE A 27 21.60 -14.00 36.07
CA ILE A 27 21.13 -12.76 36.69
C ILE A 27 19.84 -12.31 35.99
N THR A 28 18.85 -11.88 36.76
CA THR A 28 17.64 -11.26 36.18
C THR A 28 17.21 -10.06 36.99
N VAL A 29 17.17 -8.89 36.34
CA VAL A 29 16.63 -7.65 36.88
C VAL A 29 15.35 -7.28 36.16
N LYS A 30 14.35 -6.87 36.94
CA LYS A 30 13.10 -6.33 36.42
C LYS A 30 12.75 -5.03 37.12
N SER A 31 12.86 -3.91 36.40
CA SER A 31 12.42 -2.62 36.89
C SER A 31 10.99 -2.31 36.45
N ILE A 32 10.16 -1.86 37.38
CA ILE A 32 8.77 -1.44 37.11
C ILE A 32 8.62 0.08 37.16
N GLY A 33 9.42 0.75 37.99
CA GLY A 33 9.39 2.20 38.16
C GLY A 33 10.51 2.89 37.39
N ASN A 34 10.50 4.22 37.41
CA ASN A 34 11.58 4.98 36.82
C ASN A 34 12.87 4.81 37.64
N ILE A 35 13.99 4.75 36.93
CA ILE A 35 15.35 4.71 37.46
C ILE A 35 16.03 6.03 37.12
N ASN A 36 16.76 6.58 38.08
CA ASN A 36 17.59 7.76 37.92
C ASN A 36 18.90 7.51 38.67
N SER A 37 19.96 7.25 37.93
CA SER A 37 21.31 7.01 38.43
C SER A 37 22.21 8.20 38.13
N ASP A 38 23.27 8.33 38.92
CA ASP A 38 24.36 9.27 38.64
C ASP A 38 25.34 8.63 37.62
N ASN A 39 25.62 7.31 37.73
CA ASN A 39 26.36 6.49 36.74
C ASN A 39 25.36 5.61 35.96
N ASP A 40 25.52 4.28 35.95
CA ASP A 40 24.69 3.36 35.16
C ASP A 40 23.26 3.20 35.69
N GLY A 41 22.32 3.10 34.77
CA GLY A 41 20.93 2.83 35.10
C GLY A 41 20.76 1.43 35.69
N ILE A 42 21.12 0.41 34.91
CA ILE A 42 21.20 -0.98 35.34
C ILE A 42 22.44 -1.61 34.71
N GLU A 43 23.38 -2.06 35.53
CA GLU A 43 24.59 -2.76 35.12
C GLU A 43 24.56 -4.17 35.73
N LEU A 44 24.83 -5.18 34.90
CA LEU A 44 24.94 -6.58 35.34
C LEU A 44 26.18 -7.21 34.72
N GLU A 45 27.10 -7.67 35.57
CA GLU A 45 28.32 -8.34 35.14
C GLU A 45 28.31 -9.82 35.57
N LEU A 46 28.63 -10.71 34.63
CA LEU A 46 28.77 -12.13 34.90
C LEU A 46 30.09 -12.72 34.40
N ASN A 47 30.95 -13.05 35.36
CA ASN A 47 32.17 -13.80 35.13
C ASN A 47 31.87 -15.33 35.00
N GLY A 48 31.25 -15.80 33.90
CA GLY A 48 30.95 -17.23 33.63
C GLY A 48 29.91 -17.50 32.52
N ASP A 49 29.36 -18.73 32.45
CA ASP A 49 28.45 -19.17 31.37
C ASP A 49 26.95 -18.97 31.70
N GLY A 50 26.62 -18.00 32.54
CA GLY A 50 25.26 -17.75 33.01
C GLY A 50 24.55 -16.66 32.21
N ASP A 51 23.23 -16.76 32.12
CA ASP A 51 22.47 -15.76 31.35
C ASP A 51 22.20 -14.47 32.13
N ILE A 52 22.27 -13.32 31.45
CA ILE A 52 21.81 -12.02 31.95
C ILE A 52 20.47 -11.67 31.33
N ARG A 53 19.55 -11.19 32.16
CA ARG A 53 18.26 -10.65 31.69
C ARG A 53 17.89 -9.34 32.37
N ILE A 54 17.70 -8.29 31.57
CA ILE A 54 17.22 -6.98 32.01
C ILE A 54 15.84 -6.73 31.41
N GLU A 55 14.84 -6.43 32.24
CA GLU A 55 13.53 -5.93 31.79
C GLU A 55 13.23 -4.59 32.46
N SER A 56 13.33 -3.48 31.72
CA SER A 56 12.99 -2.15 32.21
C SER A 56 11.62 -1.68 31.69
N ARG A 57 10.67 -1.46 32.60
CA ARG A 57 9.32 -0.97 32.26
C ARG A 57 9.11 0.52 32.50
N GLY A 58 9.88 1.11 33.42
CA GLY A 58 9.88 2.55 33.66
C GLY A 58 11.00 3.21 32.87
N ASN A 59 11.02 4.54 32.88
CA ASN A 59 12.08 5.28 32.19
C ASN A 59 13.39 5.14 32.98
N VAL A 60 14.50 5.02 32.28
CA VAL A 60 15.85 4.96 32.84
C VAL A 60 16.61 6.21 32.44
N PHE A 61 17.21 6.86 33.42
CA PHE A 61 18.09 8.00 33.22
C PHE A 61 19.43 7.72 33.91
N ALA A 62 20.52 7.80 33.15
CA ALA A 62 21.90 7.72 33.60
C ALA A 62 22.61 9.04 33.28
N GLU A 63 23.27 9.67 34.27
CA GLU A 63 23.83 11.02 34.13
C GLU A 63 25.21 11.03 33.47
N THR A 64 26.04 10.00 33.65
CA THR A 64 27.43 10.00 33.15
C THR A 64 27.83 8.80 32.30
N ASP A 65 27.04 7.74 32.31
CA ASP A 65 27.44 6.43 31.78
C ASP A 65 26.22 5.76 31.13
N ASP A 66 26.12 4.44 31.17
CA ASP A 66 25.18 3.67 30.38
C ASP A 66 23.77 3.58 30.95
N GLY A 67 22.80 3.44 30.03
CA GLY A 67 21.41 3.28 30.39
C GLY A 67 21.13 1.89 30.94
N LEU A 68 21.36 0.87 30.11
CA LEU A 68 21.17 -0.54 30.43
C LEU A 68 22.38 -1.32 29.89
N GLU A 69 23.10 -1.98 30.78
CA GLU A 69 24.33 -2.67 30.46
C GLU A 69 24.29 -4.13 30.95
N GLY A 70 24.78 -5.04 30.13
CA GLY A 70 25.01 -6.43 30.51
C GLY A 70 26.30 -6.98 29.92
N ASP A 71 27.12 -7.62 30.75
CA ASP A 71 28.39 -8.23 30.35
C ASP A 71 28.46 -9.70 30.81
N VAL A 72 28.80 -10.59 29.88
CA VAL A 72 29.04 -12.01 30.13
C VAL A 72 30.41 -12.44 29.59
N ASP A 73 31.34 -12.75 30.50
CA ASP A 73 32.69 -13.25 30.17
C ASP A 73 32.71 -14.66 29.53
N GLY A 74 31.63 -15.43 29.67
CA GLY A 74 31.52 -16.82 29.22
C GLY A 74 30.52 -17.01 28.08
N ASP A 75 29.95 -18.21 27.97
CA ASP A 75 29.03 -18.59 26.87
C ASP A 75 27.54 -18.29 27.17
N GLY A 76 27.25 -17.47 28.19
CA GLY A 76 25.89 -17.17 28.61
C GLY A 76 25.18 -16.16 27.69
N ASP A 77 23.85 -16.22 27.63
CA ASP A 77 23.06 -15.32 26.80
C ASP A 77 22.74 -13.99 27.53
N ILE A 78 22.68 -12.89 26.79
CA ILE A 78 22.15 -11.61 27.27
C ILE A 78 20.80 -11.31 26.62
N THR A 79 19.81 -10.95 27.43
CA THR A 79 18.55 -10.41 26.94
C THR A 79 18.18 -9.10 27.63
N ILE A 80 18.11 -8.01 26.86
CA ILE A 80 17.68 -6.69 27.33
C ILE A 80 16.33 -6.35 26.69
N ILE A 81 15.33 -6.03 27.52
CA ILE A 81 14.02 -5.55 27.08
C ILE A 81 13.75 -4.20 27.72
N SER A 82 13.69 -3.16 26.89
CA SER A 82 13.27 -1.83 27.29
C SER A 82 11.84 -1.54 26.81
N ILE A 83 10.96 -1.17 27.74
CA ILE A 83 9.59 -0.70 27.44
C ILE A 83 9.46 0.80 27.73
N GLY A 84 10.17 1.31 28.75
CA GLY A 84 10.26 2.74 29.02
C GLY A 84 11.37 3.40 28.20
N ASP A 85 11.43 4.72 28.22
CA ASP A 85 12.51 5.44 27.55
C ASP A 85 13.83 5.24 28.32
N VAL A 86 14.94 5.05 27.61
CA VAL A 86 16.28 5.00 28.18
C VAL A 86 17.06 6.20 27.67
N ASN A 87 17.66 6.92 28.61
CA ASN A 87 18.39 8.12 28.33
C ASN A 87 19.68 8.12 29.14
N ALA A 88 20.79 7.90 28.45
CA ALA A 88 22.12 7.78 29.00
C ALA A 88 23.01 8.91 28.49
N GLU A 89 24.11 9.16 29.18
CA GLU A 89 25.12 10.07 28.64
C GLU A 89 26.05 9.32 27.68
N ASP A 90 26.49 8.10 28.01
CA ASP A 90 27.35 7.31 27.12
C ASP A 90 26.52 6.47 26.12
N SER A 91 26.37 5.16 26.34
CA SER A 91 25.53 4.28 25.52
C SER A 91 24.11 4.16 26.06
N GLY A 92 23.11 4.19 25.17
CA GLY A 92 21.72 4.00 25.58
C GLY A 92 21.45 2.59 26.10
N ILE A 93 21.93 1.59 25.37
CA ILE A 93 21.96 0.18 25.77
C ILE A 93 23.31 -0.38 25.29
N GLU A 94 24.03 -1.04 26.18
CA GLU A 94 25.28 -1.75 25.89
C GLU A 94 25.16 -3.21 26.30
N SER A 95 25.75 -4.10 25.51
CA SER A 95 25.81 -5.51 25.86
C SER A 95 27.00 -6.20 25.22
N GLN A 96 27.69 -7.02 26.01
CA GLN A 96 28.88 -7.72 25.59
C GLN A 96 28.85 -9.19 26.02
N VAL A 97 29.19 -10.09 25.09
CA VAL A 97 29.43 -11.52 25.38
C VAL A 97 30.80 -11.90 24.86
N GLU A 98 31.71 -12.28 25.76
CA GLU A 98 33.06 -12.70 25.40
C GLU A 98 33.12 -14.11 24.77
N GLY A 99 32.16 -14.98 25.10
CA GLY A 99 32.04 -16.35 24.59
C GLY A 99 31.08 -16.51 23.41
N ASP A 100 30.52 -17.73 23.26
CA ASP A 100 29.62 -18.11 22.16
C ASP A 100 28.13 -17.79 22.43
N GLY A 101 27.83 -17.06 23.50
CA GLY A 101 26.47 -16.69 23.90
C GLY A 101 25.81 -15.68 22.94
N ASN A 102 24.49 -15.56 23.04
CA ASN A 102 23.71 -14.69 22.17
C ASN A 102 23.29 -13.40 22.86
N ILE A 103 23.19 -12.32 22.10
CA ILE A 103 22.60 -11.05 22.54
C ILE A 103 21.23 -10.87 21.90
N THR A 104 20.23 -10.56 22.72
CA THR A 104 18.89 -10.15 22.26
C THR A 104 18.48 -8.84 22.90
N ILE A 105 18.30 -7.79 22.10
CA ILE A 105 17.84 -6.47 22.54
C ILE A 105 16.49 -6.17 21.92
N VAL A 106 15.50 -5.82 22.75
CA VAL A 106 14.19 -5.36 22.29
C VAL A 106 13.86 -4.02 22.95
N SER A 107 13.85 -2.95 22.16
CA SER A 107 13.46 -1.62 22.62
C SER A 107 12.10 -1.20 22.07
N ASN A 108 11.16 -0.91 22.97
CA ASN A 108 9.86 -0.32 22.66
C ASN A 108 9.72 1.14 23.11
N GLY A 109 10.62 1.59 23.99
CA GLY A 109 10.76 3.00 24.37
C GLY A 109 11.81 3.68 23.49
N ASN A 110 11.92 4.99 23.61
CA ASN A 110 12.99 5.72 22.92
C ASN A 110 14.32 5.50 23.63
N ILE A 111 15.39 5.32 22.87
CA ILE A 111 16.75 5.13 23.37
C ILE A 111 17.61 6.32 22.93
N ALA A 112 18.41 6.84 23.86
CA ALA A 112 19.41 7.85 23.56
C ALA A 112 20.69 7.56 24.34
N GLY A 113 21.78 7.29 23.63
CA GLY A 113 23.16 7.48 24.08
C GLY A 113 23.68 8.80 23.52
N ARG A 114 24.32 9.65 24.32
CA ARG A 114 24.58 11.05 23.94
C ARG A 114 26.01 11.37 23.57
N ASP A 115 26.96 10.56 24.03
CA ASP A 115 28.39 10.68 23.78
C ASP A 115 28.94 9.45 23.03
N ASN A 116 28.21 8.32 23.02
CA ASN A 116 28.54 7.11 22.25
C ASN A 116 27.32 6.58 21.47
N ASP A 117 26.97 5.30 21.57
CA ASP A 117 26.00 4.65 20.70
C ASP A 117 24.59 4.61 21.29
N GLY A 118 23.58 4.62 20.43
CA GLY A 118 22.20 4.43 20.89
C GLY A 118 22.01 3.02 21.44
N VAL A 119 22.41 2.02 20.66
CA VAL A 119 22.41 0.61 21.04
C VAL A 119 23.69 -0.05 20.54
N GLN A 120 24.44 -0.67 21.45
CA GLN A 120 25.65 -1.44 21.16
C GLN A 120 25.48 -2.89 21.60
N ALA A 121 25.89 -3.82 20.73
CA ALA A 121 25.91 -5.24 21.01
C ALA A 121 27.19 -5.87 20.45
N ASP A 122 27.99 -6.50 21.30
CA ASP A 122 29.25 -7.15 20.93
C ASP A 122 29.24 -8.63 21.34
N VAL A 123 29.52 -9.52 20.38
CA VAL A 123 29.75 -10.96 20.63
C VAL A 123 31.12 -11.35 20.08
N ASN A 124 32.01 -11.79 20.97
CA ASN A 124 33.36 -12.20 20.59
C ASN A 124 33.43 -13.63 20.00
N GLY A 125 32.52 -14.51 20.40
CA GLY A 125 32.41 -15.88 19.90
C GLY A 125 31.48 -16.07 18.70
N ASP A 126 31.04 -17.30 18.46
CA ASP A 126 30.20 -17.69 17.32
C ASP A 126 28.68 -17.48 17.57
N GLY A 127 28.32 -16.69 18.59
CA GLY A 127 26.94 -16.40 18.98
C GLY A 127 26.18 -15.49 18.01
N THR A 128 24.92 -15.19 18.31
CA THR A 128 24.07 -14.34 17.46
C THR A 128 23.69 -13.04 18.14
N ILE A 129 23.52 -11.99 17.34
CA ILE A 129 23.01 -10.69 17.79
C ILE A 129 21.65 -10.46 17.15
N SER A 130 20.63 -10.22 17.97
CA SER A 130 19.29 -9.85 17.51
C SER A 130 18.85 -8.55 18.17
N ILE A 131 18.63 -7.51 17.37
CA ILE A 131 18.22 -6.17 17.85
C ILE A 131 16.86 -5.82 17.21
N THR A 132 15.88 -5.49 18.03
CA THR A 132 14.58 -4.99 17.57
C THR A 132 14.27 -3.64 18.19
N THR A 133 14.06 -2.61 17.36
CA THR A 133 13.78 -1.24 17.79
C THR A 133 12.42 -0.77 17.24
N ASN A 134 11.50 -0.46 18.16
CA ASN A 134 10.18 0.09 17.86
C ASN A 134 10.00 1.54 18.35
N GLY A 135 10.89 2.00 19.24
CA GLY A 135 11.02 3.41 19.62
C GLY A 135 12.19 4.05 18.88
N THR A 136 12.27 5.39 18.88
CA THR A 136 13.36 6.10 18.21
C THR A 136 14.68 5.80 18.89
N VAL A 137 15.75 5.66 18.12
CA VAL A 137 17.11 5.46 18.64
C VAL A 137 17.99 6.62 18.23
N PHE A 138 18.72 7.16 19.18
CA PHE A 138 19.72 8.19 18.96
C PHE A 138 21.05 7.77 19.58
N GLY A 139 22.13 7.91 18.82
CA GLY A 139 23.51 7.84 19.31
C GLY A 139 24.34 9.01 18.79
N ASP A 140 25.40 9.38 19.47
CA ASP A 140 26.35 10.35 18.93
C ASP A 140 27.21 9.73 17.83
N ASP A 141 27.73 8.52 17.99
CA ASP A 141 28.55 7.86 16.96
C ASP A 141 27.71 7.01 15.99
N PHE A 142 27.10 5.93 16.48
CA PHE A 142 26.11 5.13 15.77
C PHE A 142 24.75 5.14 16.46
N GLY A 143 23.68 5.08 15.67
CA GLY A 143 22.36 4.84 16.24
C GLY A 143 22.28 3.43 16.81
N ILE A 144 22.65 2.44 16.00
CA ILE A 144 22.75 1.02 16.36
C ILE A 144 24.08 0.49 15.81
N VAL A 145 24.86 -0.19 16.64
CA VAL A 145 26.05 -0.94 16.22
C VAL A 145 25.97 -2.39 16.71
N ALA A 146 26.35 -3.32 15.83
CA ALA A 146 26.51 -4.73 16.16
C ALA A 146 27.91 -5.20 15.74
N GLU A 147 28.64 -5.78 16.69
CA GLU A 147 30.01 -6.26 16.54
C GLU A 147 30.04 -7.77 16.75
N LEU A 148 30.59 -8.53 15.80
CA LEU A 148 30.57 -10.00 15.86
C LEU A 148 31.90 -10.60 15.41
N ASN A 149 32.81 -10.83 16.36
CA ASN A 149 34.14 -11.33 16.06
C ASN A 149 34.17 -12.84 15.71
N GLY A 150 33.06 -13.58 15.84
CA GLY A 150 32.95 -14.97 15.39
C GLY A 150 32.14 -15.17 14.09
N ASN A 151 31.73 -16.41 13.85
CA ASN A 151 31.07 -16.88 12.62
C ASN A 151 29.54 -16.96 12.73
N GLY A 152 28.96 -16.29 13.72
CA GLY A 152 27.52 -16.28 13.96
C GLY A 152 26.74 -15.44 12.95
N SER A 153 25.62 -14.86 13.39
CA SER A 153 24.78 -14.03 12.53
C SER A 153 24.18 -12.84 13.27
N ILE A 154 23.87 -11.79 12.52
CA ILE A 154 23.28 -10.55 13.03
C ILE A 154 21.91 -10.35 12.37
N ASP A 155 20.89 -10.02 13.16
CA ASP A 155 19.54 -9.66 12.71
C ASP A 155 19.08 -8.37 13.40
N ILE A 156 18.86 -7.31 12.61
CA ILE A 156 18.42 -6.00 13.10
C ILE A 156 17.07 -5.67 12.46
N VAL A 157 16.06 -5.43 13.29
CA VAL A 157 14.72 -5.03 12.85
C VAL A 157 14.39 -3.66 13.43
N ASN A 158 14.30 -2.65 12.56
CA ASN A 158 13.97 -1.29 12.92
C ASN A 158 12.62 -0.86 12.32
N SER A 159 11.74 -0.32 13.16
CA SER A 159 10.45 0.23 12.73
C SER A 159 10.22 1.71 13.07
N ALA A 160 11.25 2.39 13.60
CA ALA A 160 11.20 3.79 14.01
C ALA A 160 12.38 4.59 13.45
N ASP A 161 12.54 5.84 13.86
CA ASP A 161 13.67 6.65 13.44
C ASP A 161 14.94 6.24 14.20
N VAL A 162 16.02 5.98 13.46
CA VAL A 162 17.37 5.77 14.00
C VAL A 162 18.25 6.89 13.46
N THR A 163 18.85 7.65 14.37
CA THR A 163 19.68 8.82 14.02
C THR A 163 21.02 8.75 14.72
N SER A 164 22.08 9.14 14.01
CA SER A 164 23.37 9.45 14.63
C SER A 164 23.96 10.77 14.16
N ASN A 165 24.78 11.40 15.01
CA ASN A 165 25.58 12.56 14.63
C ASN A 165 26.90 12.17 13.95
N GLY A 166 27.35 10.94 14.18
CA GLY A 166 28.66 10.43 13.83
C GLY A 166 28.62 9.64 12.54
N ARG A 167 28.98 8.37 12.58
CA ARG A 167 29.28 7.54 11.42
C ARG A 167 28.02 7.13 10.62
N ALA A 168 27.21 6.24 11.16
CA ALA A 168 26.05 5.67 10.46
C ALA A 168 24.84 5.52 11.38
N ALA A 169 23.63 5.41 10.82
CA ALA A 169 22.46 5.12 11.64
C ALA A 169 22.51 3.67 12.16
N ILE A 170 22.82 2.73 11.28
CA ILE A 170 23.06 1.32 11.64
C ILE A 170 24.43 0.91 11.11
N ALA A 171 25.23 0.26 11.95
CA ALA A 171 26.51 -0.31 11.56
C ALA A 171 26.65 -1.75 12.01
N VAL A 172 27.28 -2.55 11.17
CA VAL A 172 27.71 -3.91 11.47
C VAL A 172 29.21 -3.98 11.22
N ILE A 173 29.98 -4.10 12.29
CA ILE A 173 31.44 -3.94 12.25
C ILE A 173 32.16 -5.09 12.96
N ASP A 174 33.49 -5.08 12.89
CA ASP A 174 34.37 -6.06 13.53
C ASP A 174 33.92 -7.52 13.33
N ARG A 175 33.58 -7.83 12.07
CA ARG A 175 33.13 -9.16 11.67
C ARG A 175 34.28 -10.08 11.30
N ALA A 176 34.31 -11.29 11.86
CA ALA A 176 35.16 -12.35 11.31
C ALA A 176 34.51 -13.05 10.11
N GLY A 177 35.31 -13.26 9.05
CA GLY A 177 34.95 -14.19 7.98
C GLY A 177 33.71 -13.78 7.15
N VAL A 178 32.75 -14.72 7.04
CA VAL A 178 31.56 -14.69 6.15
C VAL A 178 30.23 -14.55 6.93
N SER A 179 30.28 -14.01 8.15
CA SER A 179 29.12 -13.87 9.04
C SER A 179 28.04 -12.97 8.44
N PRO A 180 26.83 -13.47 8.14
CA PRO A 180 25.81 -12.68 7.48
C PRO A 180 25.11 -11.72 8.45
N ALA A 181 24.76 -10.55 7.94
CA ALA A 181 23.86 -9.60 8.60
C ALA A 181 22.54 -9.49 7.82
N THR A 182 21.42 -9.46 8.54
CA THR A 182 20.12 -9.09 7.99
C THR A 182 19.62 -7.83 8.67
N ILE A 183 19.33 -6.79 7.89
CA ILE A 183 18.72 -5.55 8.37
C ILE A 183 17.35 -5.43 7.73
N THR A 184 16.30 -5.32 8.54
CA THR A 184 14.94 -5.04 8.07
C THR A 184 14.49 -3.71 8.62
N ASN A 185 14.21 -2.77 7.73
CA ASN A 185 13.86 -1.40 8.09
C ASN A 185 12.45 -1.04 7.59
N SER A 186 11.69 -0.31 8.41
CA SER A 186 10.44 0.34 8.02
C SER A 186 10.31 1.77 8.58
N GLY A 187 11.43 2.36 9.02
CA GLY A 187 11.51 3.73 9.54
C GLY A 187 12.59 4.56 8.86
N SER A 188 12.93 5.72 9.45
CA SER A 188 13.98 6.59 8.91
C SER A 188 15.36 6.24 9.48
N LEU A 189 16.37 6.12 8.63
CA LEU A 189 17.77 5.91 9.01
C LEU A 189 18.59 7.14 8.57
N THR A 190 19.17 7.85 9.53
CA THR A 190 19.96 9.05 9.27
C THR A 190 21.30 9.00 10.00
N GLY A 191 22.42 8.91 9.28
CA GLY A 191 23.75 9.00 9.88
C GLY A 191 24.46 10.31 9.54
N GLY A 192 25.28 10.79 10.47
CA GLY A 192 25.92 12.12 10.38
C GLY A 192 27.01 12.26 9.31
N ASN A 193 27.71 11.17 8.97
CA ASN A 193 28.78 11.15 7.96
C ASN A 193 28.28 10.74 6.56
N GLY A 194 26.97 10.77 6.34
CA GLY A 194 26.35 10.50 5.05
C GLY A 194 26.06 9.02 4.78
N PHE A 195 26.02 8.18 5.82
CA PHE A 195 25.69 6.76 5.73
C PHE A 195 24.46 6.44 6.55
N ALA A 196 23.49 5.78 5.93
CA ALA A 196 22.34 5.22 6.64
C ALA A 196 22.71 3.84 7.23
N ILE A 197 23.44 3.03 6.44
CA ILE A 197 23.85 1.68 6.80
C ILE A 197 25.31 1.47 6.41
N ASP A 198 26.11 0.92 7.33
CA ASP A 198 27.50 0.52 7.10
C ASP A 198 27.67 -0.98 7.44
N LEU A 199 27.84 -1.83 6.43
CA LEU A 199 28.11 -3.25 6.59
C LEU A 199 29.58 -3.53 6.27
N GLN A 200 30.40 -3.79 7.29
CA GLN A 200 31.82 -4.09 7.12
C GLN A 200 32.08 -5.59 7.24
N GLY A 201 32.79 -6.20 6.30
CA GLY A 201 33.12 -7.63 6.36
C GLY A 201 33.00 -8.28 4.99
N ALA A 202 32.84 -9.61 4.97
CA ALA A 202 32.62 -10.39 3.75
C ALA A 202 31.48 -11.42 3.94
N GLY A 203 30.46 -11.03 4.71
CA GLY A 203 29.26 -11.83 4.92
C GLY A 203 28.28 -11.67 3.77
N ASN A 204 27.40 -12.65 3.56
CA ASN A 204 26.29 -12.48 2.61
C ASN A 204 25.19 -11.65 3.28
N ASP A 205 25.20 -10.35 3.05
CA ASP A 205 24.34 -9.42 3.77
C ASP A 205 23.02 -9.18 3.05
N VAL A 206 21.97 -8.93 3.84
CA VAL A 206 20.62 -8.71 3.34
C VAL A 206 20.04 -7.46 3.96
N VAL A 207 19.72 -6.48 3.13
CA VAL A 207 18.97 -5.29 3.54
C VAL A 207 17.55 -5.37 2.96
N ASN A 208 16.54 -5.43 3.83
CA ASN A 208 15.14 -5.40 3.47
C ASN A 208 14.56 -4.03 3.80
N LEU A 209 14.17 -3.28 2.77
CA LEU A 209 13.48 -2.00 2.90
C LEU A 209 11.98 -2.23 2.73
N LEU A 210 11.24 -2.12 3.83
CA LEU A 210 9.78 -2.20 3.86
C LEU A 210 9.17 -0.81 3.63
N PRO A 211 7.86 -0.72 3.35
CA PRO A 211 7.16 0.55 3.32
C PRO A 211 7.42 1.40 4.56
N GLY A 212 7.61 2.71 4.37
CA GLY A 212 8.04 3.63 5.41
C GLY A 212 9.57 3.76 5.56
N SER A 213 10.36 2.93 4.90
CA SER A 213 11.81 3.08 4.88
C SER A 213 12.23 4.41 4.25
N VAL A 214 13.05 5.18 4.96
CA VAL A 214 13.72 6.38 4.45
C VAL A 214 15.20 6.28 4.78
N LEU A 215 16.07 6.33 3.75
CA LEU A 215 17.52 6.30 3.96
C LEU A 215 18.12 7.68 3.68
N ASN A 216 18.47 8.39 4.75
CA ASN A 216 19.16 9.67 4.67
C ASN A 216 20.68 9.45 4.75
N GLY A 217 21.20 8.78 3.72
CA GLY A 217 22.61 8.42 3.60
C GLY A 217 22.80 7.28 2.61
N ALA A 218 24.06 7.00 2.27
CA ALA A 218 24.44 5.84 1.47
C ALA A 218 24.37 4.55 2.29
N VAL A 219 24.37 3.42 1.58
CA VAL A 219 24.56 2.09 2.12
C VAL A 219 25.91 1.56 1.64
N ASP A 220 26.73 1.10 2.57
CA ASP A 220 27.95 0.34 2.28
C ASP A 220 27.66 -1.15 2.52
N PHE A 221 27.85 -1.98 1.49
CA PHE A 221 27.78 -3.45 1.60
C PHE A 221 29.15 -4.12 1.80
N GLY A 222 30.25 -3.36 1.75
CA GLY A 222 31.57 -3.84 2.19
C GLY A 222 32.32 -4.77 1.23
N ASN A 223 31.80 -5.05 0.02
CA ASN A 223 32.12 -6.17 -0.92
C ASN A 223 33.57 -6.33 -1.46
N ASN A 224 34.58 -6.00 -0.68
CA ASN A 224 35.98 -6.09 -1.06
C ASN A 224 36.45 -7.55 -1.28
N ASP A 225 35.59 -8.56 -1.09
CA ASP A 225 35.84 -9.99 -1.32
C ASP A 225 34.81 -10.58 -2.30
N ALA A 226 35.23 -11.00 -3.50
CA ALA A 226 34.32 -11.56 -4.52
C ALA A 226 33.64 -12.91 -4.18
N ASN A 227 33.65 -13.35 -2.92
CA ASN A 227 33.02 -14.58 -2.44
C ASN A 227 31.78 -14.32 -1.55
N ASP A 228 31.47 -13.08 -1.20
CA ASP A 228 30.17 -12.70 -0.64
C ASP A 228 29.13 -12.44 -1.75
N VAL A 229 27.86 -12.46 -1.35
CA VAL A 229 26.73 -12.12 -2.20
C VAL A 229 25.72 -11.36 -1.36
N ASP A 230 25.72 -10.06 -1.56
CA ASP A 230 24.84 -9.13 -0.88
C ASP A 230 23.54 -8.93 -1.63
N THR A 231 22.48 -8.69 -0.87
CA THR A 231 21.12 -8.55 -1.39
C THR A 231 20.43 -7.31 -0.82
N LEU A 232 19.97 -6.44 -1.69
CA LEU A 232 19.04 -5.36 -1.36
C LEU A 232 17.63 -5.71 -1.87
N ASN A 233 16.65 -5.71 -0.97
CA ASN A 233 15.25 -5.97 -1.28
C ASN A 233 14.43 -4.71 -1.01
N PHE A 234 13.75 -4.20 -2.04
CA PHE A 234 12.68 -3.24 -1.89
C PHE A 234 11.35 -3.98 -1.82
N ALA A 235 10.56 -3.76 -0.78
CA ALA A 235 9.23 -4.35 -0.68
C ALA A 235 8.23 -3.69 -1.67
N PRO A 236 7.14 -4.39 -2.05
CA PRO A 236 6.01 -3.78 -2.76
C PRO A 236 5.50 -2.52 -2.04
N GLY A 237 5.11 -1.49 -2.80
CA GLY A 237 4.65 -0.20 -2.26
C GLY A 237 5.74 0.77 -1.87
N LEU A 238 7.01 0.35 -1.83
CA LEU A 238 8.11 1.25 -1.52
C LEU A 238 8.58 2.01 -2.77
N ASN A 239 8.52 3.34 -2.70
CA ASN A 239 9.29 4.21 -3.56
C ASN A 239 10.52 4.69 -2.79
N GLY A 240 11.71 4.49 -3.33
CA GLY A 240 12.92 4.89 -2.62
C GLY A 240 14.16 4.97 -3.50
N VAL A 241 15.12 5.75 -3.03
CA VAL A 241 16.44 5.91 -3.65
C VAL A 241 17.50 5.43 -2.67
N VAL A 242 18.34 4.51 -3.13
CA VAL A 242 19.47 4.01 -2.33
C VAL A 242 20.75 4.32 -3.07
N ASN A 243 21.62 5.11 -2.44
CA ASN A 243 22.95 5.38 -2.93
C ASN A 243 23.95 4.38 -2.32
N PHE A 244 24.90 3.94 -3.11
CA PHE A 244 25.98 3.05 -2.67
C PHE A 244 27.29 3.84 -2.57
N ALA A 245 27.98 3.71 -1.45
CA ALA A 245 29.30 4.29 -1.22
C ALA A 245 30.03 3.54 -0.10
N ASP A 246 31.36 3.63 -0.11
CA ASP A 246 32.21 3.03 0.92
C ASP A 246 32.27 3.97 2.12
N ALA A 247 31.92 3.46 3.29
CA ALA A 247 32.03 4.16 4.55
C ALA A 247 33.51 4.46 4.87
N PRO A 248 33.84 5.68 5.34
CA PRO A 248 35.18 5.99 5.84
C PRO A 248 35.53 5.08 7.02
N LYS A 249 36.49 4.17 6.82
CA LYS A 249 36.93 3.23 7.87
C LYS A 249 37.82 3.86 8.93
N GLU A 250 38.36 5.05 8.65
CA GLU A 250 39.27 5.77 9.53
C GLU A 250 38.95 7.28 9.54
N PRO A 251 39.16 7.97 10.67
CA PRO A 251 38.97 9.42 10.74
C PRO A 251 39.76 10.19 9.68
N GLY A 252 39.04 10.95 8.84
CA GLY A 252 39.63 11.77 7.78
C GLY A 252 39.81 11.05 6.44
N GLN A 253 39.41 9.78 6.31
CA GLN A 253 39.10 9.20 5.01
C GLN A 253 37.86 9.86 4.42
N VAL A 254 37.83 9.98 3.09
CA VAL A 254 36.68 10.50 2.36
C VAL A 254 35.95 9.29 1.79
N ALA A 255 34.64 9.25 1.95
CA ALA A 255 33.79 8.27 1.28
C ALA A 255 34.10 8.28 -0.22
N ASP A 256 34.28 7.08 -0.80
CA ASP A 256 34.36 6.90 -2.24
C ASP A 256 33.10 6.19 -2.71
N SER A 257 32.62 6.54 -3.89
CA SER A 257 31.44 5.93 -4.49
C SER A 257 31.88 5.09 -5.67
N ASP A 258 31.93 3.77 -5.48
CA ASP A 258 32.23 2.85 -6.56
C ASP A 258 31.31 1.61 -6.51
N LEU A 259 31.45 0.74 -7.51
CA LEU A 259 30.62 -0.46 -7.63
C LEU A 259 31.02 -1.55 -6.65
N ALA A 260 32.09 -1.33 -5.87
CA ALA A 260 32.36 -2.19 -4.74
C ALA A 260 31.24 -1.98 -3.71
N SER A 261 30.96 -0.78 -3.25
CA SER A 261 29.92 -0.54 -2.23
C SER A 261 28.48 -1.05 -2.54
N ALA A 262 28.16 -1.38 -3.81
CA ALA A 262 26.86 -1.84 -4.26
C ALA A 262 26.67 -3.36 -4.09
N PRO A 263 25.44 -3.82 -3.78
CA PRO A 263 25.16 -5.25 -3.61
C PRO A 263 25.11 -5.99 -4.95
N GLU A 264 25.35 -7.30 -4.93
CA GLU A 264 25.33 -8.17 -6.13
C GLU A 264 23.89 -8.44 -6.62
N ILE A 265 22.92 -8.48 -5.70
CA ILE A 265 21.52 -8.76 -6.00
C ILE A 265 20.66 -7.60 -5.53
N ILE A 266 19.84 -7.07 -6.44
CA ILE A 266 18.84 -6.05 -6.12
C ILE A 266 17.49 -6.55 -6.60
N ASN A 267 16.55 -6.70 -5.66
CA ASN A 267 15.17 -7.11 -5.94
C ASN A 267 14.24 -5.92 -5.74
N PHE A 268 13.52 -5.55 -6.79
CA PHE A 268 12.49 -4.52 -6.73
C PHE A 268 11.13 -5.17 -6.51
N GLY A 269 10.42 -4.76 -5.45
CA GLY A 269 9.06 -5.21 -5.15
C GLY A 269 8.02 -4.68 -6.13
N GLY A 270 8.35 -3.60 -6.85
CA GLY A 270 7.64 -3.07 -8.01
C GLY A 270 8.60 -2.91 -9.19
N ALA A 271 8.63 -1.73 -9.79
CA ALA A 271 9.60 -1.38 -10.82
C ALA A 271 10.90 -0.83 -10.21
N GLY A 272 11.98 -0.85 -10.99
CA GLY A 272 13.21 -0.20 -10.56
C GLY A 272 14.30 -0.21 -11.61
N VAL A 273 15.30 0.65 -11.38
CA VAL A 273 16.42 0.86 -12.28
C VAL A 273 17.66 1.28 -11.51
N LEU A 274 18.82 0.94 -12.05
CA LEU A 274 20.09 1.46 -11.57
C LEU A 274 20.52 2.66 -12.40
N VAL A 275 20.82 3.77 -11.72
CA VAL A 275 21.32 5.00 -12.32
C VAL A 275 22.76 5.27 -11.87
N ASN A 276 23.34 6.38 -12.35
CA ASN A 276 24.71 6.79 -11.97
C ASN A 276 25.77 5.68 -12.15
N ASN A 277 25.72 4.98 -13.29
CA ASN A 277 26.58 3.83 -13.60
C ASN A 277 26.47 2.65 -12.62
N GLY A 278 25.34 2.49 -11.93
CA GLY A 278 25.08 1.39 -11.01
C GLY A 278 25.22 1.75 -9.53
N LEU A 279 25.62 2.98 -9.21
CA LEU A 279 25.86 3.45 -7.83
C LEU A 279 24.59 3.90 -7.10
N THR A 280 23.45 3.93 -7.78
CA THR A 280 22.19 4.34 -7.18
C THR A 280 21.09 3.43 -7.68
N ALA A 281 20.35 2.80 -6.77
CA ALA A 281 19.13 2.08 -7.06
C ALA A 281 17.92 3.02 -6.86
N VAL A 282 17.00 3.01 -7.82
CA VAL A 282 15.73 3.73 -7.74
C VAL A 282 14.60 2.71 -7.83
N ALA A 283 13.77 2.63 -6.80
CA ALA A 283 12.59 1.79 -6.74
C ALA A 283 11.32 2.63 -6.93
N VAL A 284 10.38 2.10 -7.69
CA VAL A 284 9.11 2.75 -8.03
C VAL A 284 7.96 1.75 -7.82
N ASP A 285 6.99 2.14 -7.00
CA ASP A 285 5.74 1.41 -6.86
C ASP A 285 4.93 1.46 -8.17
N THR A 286 4.36 0.33 -8.56
CA THR A 286 3.57 0.19 -9.80
C THR A 286 2.07 0.32 -9.60
N THR A 287 1.61 0.33 -8.34
CA THR A 287 0.20 0.22 -7.96
C THR A 287 -0.61 1.41 -8.47
N GLY A 288 -0.10 2.64 -8.31
CA GLY A 288 -0.79 3.84 -8.80
C GLY A 288 -1.04 3.84 -10.31
N PHE A 289 -0.13 3.25 -11.09
CA PHE A 289 -0.27 3.14 -12.54
C PHE A 289 -1.34 2.13 -12.94
N ALA A 290 -1.43 1.01 -12.23
CA ALA A 290 -2.44 -0.04 -12.44
C ALA A 290 -3.84 0.40 -12.00
N ALA A 291 -3.93 1.14 -10.88
CA ALA A 291 -5.19 1.61 -10.30
C ALA A 291 -5.96 2.57 -11.23
N GLN A 292 -5.30 3.19 -12.20
CA GLN A 292 -5.94 3.99 -13.26
C GLN A 292 -6.93 3.16 -14.10
N GLY A 293 -6.66 1.87 -14.29
CA GLY A 293 -7.62 0.98 -14.96
C GLY A 293 -8.87 0.73 -14.13
N THR A 294 -8.74 0.58 -12.82
CA THR A 294 -9.88 0.46 -11.90
C THR A 294 -10.73 1.72 -11.91
N PHE A 295 -10.11 2.90 -11.83
CA PHE A 295 -10.81 4.18 -11.94
C PHE A 295 -11.68 4.24 -13.20
N ILE A 296 -11.09 4.00 -14.38
CA ILE A 296 -11.83 4.19 -15.63
C ILE A 296 -12.87 3.11 -15.87
N SER A 297 -12.61 1.88 -15.38
CA SER A 297 -13.59 0.80 -15.39
C SER A 297 -14.81 1.16 -14.54
N ASP A 298 -14.61 1.59 -13.28
CA ASP A 298 -15.68 1.98 -12.37
C ASP A 298 -16.52 3.16 -12.89
N LEU A 299 -15.84 4.18 -13.43
CA LEU A 299 -16.51 5.35 -13.99
C LEU A 299 -17.40 4.95 -15.18
N THR A 300 -16.85 4.22 -16.15
CA THR A 300 -17.61 3.83 -17.35
C THR A 300 -18.73 2.85 -17.03
N ASP A 301 -18.51 1.92 -16.11
CA ASP A 301 -19.53 0.99 -15.64
C ASP A 301 -20.69 1.69 -14.94
N THR A 302 -20.41 2.71 -14.13
CA THR A 302 -21.44 3.53 -13.50
C THR A 302 -22.23 4.31 -14.56
N ILE A 303 -21.54 4.94 -15.52
CA ILE A 303 -22.19 5.69 -16.61
C ILE A 303 -23.15 4.79 -17.41
N PHE A 304 -22.70 3.60 -17.80
CA PHE A 304 -23.53 2.67 -18.57
C PHE A 304 -24.71 2.12 -17.75
N SER A 305 -24.48 1.81 -16.47
CA SER A 305 -25.54 1.35 -15.56
C SER A 305 -26.67 2.37 -15.40
N THR A 306 -26.37 3.67 -15.38
CA THR A 306 -27.40 4.73 -15.34
C THR A 306 -28.29 4.76 -16.59
N ILE A 307 -27.79 4.34 -17.75
CA ILE A 307 -28.55 4.36 -19.02
C ILE A 307 -29.11 2.99 -19.43
N ASP A 308 -28.63 1.88 -18.86
CA ASP A 308 -29.07 0.49 -19.10
C ASP A 308 -30.40 0.13 -18.41
N THR A 309 -31.35 1.06 -18.39
CA THR A 309 -32.66 0.87 -17.77
C THR A 309 -33.71 0.24 -18.70
N ALA A 310 -33.30 -0.38 -19.81
CA ALA A 310 -34.23 -0.95 -20.78
C ALA A 310 -34.82 -2.26 -20.25
N GLU A 311 -36.15 -2.31 -20.05
CA GLU A 311 -36.85 -3.53 -19.69
C GLU A 311 -37.40 -4.23 -20.94
N PRO A 312 -37.08 -5.51 -21.18
CA PRO A 312 -37.60 -6.21 -22.34
C PRO A 312 -39.09 -6.49 -22.18
N VAL A 313 -39.89 -6.05 -23.15
CA VAL A 313 -41.33 -6.33 -23.20
C VAL A 313 -41.55 -7.85 -23.27
N PRO A 314 -42.22 -8.49 -22.29
CA PRO A 314 -42.48 -9.92 -22.32
C PRO A 314 -43.35 -10.28 -23.53
N ALA A 315 -42.96 -11.34 -24.26
CA ALA A 315 -43.85 -11.90 -25.28
C ALA A 315 -45.10 -12.45 -24.59
N ALA A 316 -46.28 -11.88 -24.89
CA ALA A 316 -47.53 -12.33 -24.31
C ALA A 316 -47.75 -13.84 -24.55
N PRO A 317 -47.98 -14.66 -23.50
CA PRO A 317 -48.37 -16.05 -23.71
C PRO A 317 -49.79 -16.10 -24.29
N GLU A 318 -49.96 -16.70 -25.47
CA GLU A 318 -51.28 -17.12 -25.95
C GLU A 318 -51.89 -18.11 -24.94
N ASN A 319 -52.97 -17.70 -24.25
CA ASN A 319 -53.83 -18.51 -23.36
C ASN A 319 -53.47 -18.61 -21.87
N GLN A 320 -53.33 -17.48 -21.16
CA GLN A 320 -53.52 -17.43 -19.70
C GLN A 320 -54.56 -16.36 -19.34
N VAL A 321 -55.53 -16.77 -18.52
CA VAL A 321 -56.70 -15.99 -18.10
C VAL A 321 -56.28 -14.80 -17.25
N SER A 322 -56.71 -13.61 -17.67
CA SER A 322 -56.59 -12.32 -16.98
C SER A 322 -56.90 -12.42 -15.47
N GLN A 323 -55.84 -12.47 -14.67
CA GLN A 323 -55.82 -11.94 -13.31
C GLN A 323 -54.80 -10.80 -13.27
N GLY A 324 -55.18 -9.61 -13.75
CA GLY A 324 -54.54 -8.35 -13.35
C GLY A 324 -53.01 -8.17 -13.51
N TYR A 325 -52.32 -9.06 -14.22
CA TYR A 325 -50.92 -8.90 -14.59
C TYR A 325 -50.88 -8.41 -16.04
N GLY A 326 -51.14 -7.11 -16.22
CA GLY A 326 -50.80 -6.43 -17.47
C GLY A 326 -49.30 -6.52 -17.72
N ALA A 327 -48.87 -6.37 -18.98
CA ALA A 327 -47.46 -6.27 -19.33
C ALA A 327 -46.74 -5.35 -18.34
N LEU A 328 -45.59 -5.77 -17.83
CA LEU A 328 -44.78 -4.95 -16.95
C LEU A 328 -44.12 -3.87 -17.80
N ASP A 329 -44.88 -2.82 -18.03
CA ASP A 329 -44.42 -1.49 -18.36
C ASP A 329 -44.01 -0.85 -17.02
N ARG A 330 -42.74 -0.96 -16.62
CA ARG A 330 -42.25 -0.23 -15.44
C ARG A 330 -42.25 1.29 -15.65
N PHE A 331 -42.41 1.71 -16.91
CA PHE A 331 -42.92 3.00 -17.32
C PHE A 331 -43.78 2.73 -18.54
N GLY A 332 -45.07 3.06 -18.51
CA GLY A 332 -45.87 3.02 -19.72
C GLY A 332 -45.09 3.67 -20.85
N VAL A 333 -45.00 3.05 -22.03
CA VAL A 333 -44.54 3.77 -23.22
C VAL A 333 -45.64 4.78 -23.57
N GLU A 334 -45.77 5.83 -22.76
CA GLU A 334 -46.22 7.10 -23.27
C GLU A 334 -45.03 7.66 -24.06
N SER A 335 -45.16 7.56 -25.38
CA SER A 335 -44.32 8.24 -26.35
C SER A 335 -44.07 9.68 -25.89
N GLY A 336 -42.81 10.12 -25.85
CA GLY A 336 -42.52 11.47 -25.41
C GLY A 336 -41.04 11.75 -25.18
N SER A 337 -40.75 13.00 -24.83
CA SER A 337 -39.40 13.43 -24.47
C SER A 337 -39.21 13.37 -22.97
N GLN A 338 -38.05 12.91 -22.50
CA GLN A 338 -37.70 12.95 -21.09
C GLN A 338 -36.33 13.58 -20.87
N VAL A 339 -36.17 14.23 -19.73
CA VAL A 339 -34.87 14.66 -19.19
C VAL A 339 -34.65 14.01 -17.85
N TRP A 340 -33.41 13.71 -17.54
CA TRP A 340 -33.05 13.09 -16.28
C TRP A 340 -31.75 13.65 -15.73
N LEU A 341 -31.63 13.57 -14.41
CA LEU A 341 -30.44 13.92 -13.65
C LEU A 341 -30.15 12.77 -12.69
N SER A 342 -28.90 12.39 -12.59
CA SER A 342 -28.40 11.36 -11.70
C SER A 342 -27.20 11.92 -10.92
N THR A 343 -27.13 11.60 -9.63
CA THR A 343 -25.93 11.80 -8.81
C THR A 343 -25.45 10.44 -8.34
N LEU A 344 -24.16 10.22 -8.44
CA LEU A 344 -23.52 8.93 -8.19
C LEU A 344 -22.41 9.10 -7.15
N GLY A 345 -22.13 8.03 -6.43
CA GLY A 345 -20.97 7.90 -5.58
C GLY A 345 -20.61 6.44 -5.38
N GLY A 346 -19.33 6.16 -5.27
CA GLY A 346 -18.83 4.81 -5.07
C GLY A 346 -17.57 4.78 -4.24
N TYR A 347 -17.32 3.61 -3.67
CA TYR A 347 -16.11 3.23 -2.95
C TYR A 347 -15.74 1.83 -3.37
N ARG A 348 -14.45 1.59 -3.58
CA ARG A 348 -13.87 0.27 -3.84
C ARG A 348 -12.61 0.12 -3.02
N ASP A 349 -12.46 -1.06 -2.45
CA ASP A 349 -11.31 -1.55 -1.72
C ASP A 349 -10.73 -2.70 -2.55
N VAL A 350 -9.45 -2.61 -2.90
CA VAL A 350 -8.74 -3.63 -3.68
C VAL A 350 -7.61 -4.16 -2.83
N ASP A 351 -7.62 -5.48 -2.58
CA ASP A 351 -6.56 -6.16 -1.85
C ASP A 351 -5.26 -6.18 -2.67
N ALA A 352 -4.11 -6.29 -1.99
CA ALA A 352 -2.81 -6.43 -2.65
C ALA A 352 -2.72 -7.71 -3.51
N ASP A 353 -2.09 -7.61 -4.69
CA ASP A 353 -1.78 -8.75 -5.55
C ASP A 353 -0.41 -8.60 -6.21
N GLY A 354 0.37 -9.68 -6.22
CA GLY A 354 1.71 -9.71 -6.79
C GLY A 354 2.62 -8.61 -6.26
N SER A 355 3.07 -7.72 -7.15
CA SER A 355 3.93 -6.57 -6.88
C SER A 355 3.16 -5.30 -6.49
N ASN A 356 1.82 -5.32 -6.59
CA ASN A 356 0.97 -4.18 -6.28
C ASN A 356 0.49 -4.27 -4.84
N VAL A 357 0.53 -3.14 -4.12
CA VAL A 357 -0.11 -3.04 -2.80
C VAL A 357 -1.61 -2.84 -2.93
N GLY A 358 -2.33 -2.97 -1.81
CA GLY A 358 -3.75 -2.66 -1.79
C GLY A 358 -4.00 -1.17 -2.01
N TYR A 359 -5.22 -0.80 -2.37
CA TYR A 359 -5.62 0.59 -2.51
C TYR A 359 -7.13 0.75 -2.38
N ASP A 360 -7.54 1.97 -2.05
CA ASP A 360 -8.94 2.39 -2.12
C ASP A 360 -9.18 3.36 -3.29
N HIS A 361 -10.34 3.22 -3.92
CA HIS A 361 -10.85 4.15 -4.93
C HIS A 361 -12.20 4.69 -4.48
N ARG A 362 -12.30 6.00 -4.33
CA ARG A 362 -13.55 6.70 -4.03
C ARG A 362 -13.89 7.66 -5.15
N PHE A 363 -15.16 7.73 -5.52
CA PHE A 363 -15.61 8.69 -6.54
C PHE A 363 -17.01 9.21 -6.26
N TYR A 364 -17.29 10.39 -6.80
CA TYR A 364 -18.64 10.97 -6.82
C TYR A 364 -18.83 11.85 -8.05
N GLY A 365 -20.07 12.00 -8.48
CA GLY A 365 -20.34 12.75 -9.69
C GLY A 365 -21.81 12.99 -9.97
N LEU A 366 -22.04 13.59 -11.13
CA LEU A 366 -23.38 13.86 -11.65
C LEU A 366 -23.42 13.58 -13.15
N ILE A 367 -24.56 13.06 -13.60
CA ILE A 367 -24.84 12.80 -15.00
C ILE A 367 -26.22 13.35 -15.32
N ALA A 368 -26.33 14.14 -16.37
CA ALA A 368 -27.59 14.59 -16.91
C ALA A 368 -27.78 14.07 -18.33
N GLY A 369 -29.03 13.82 -18.70
CA GLY A 369 -29.34 13.38 -20.05
C GLY A 369 -30.73 13.76 -20.52
N ALA A 370 -30.92 13.62 -21.82
CA ALA A 370 -32.20 13.79 -22.49
C ALA A 370 -32.43 12.60 -23.43
N GLU A 371 -33.64 12.07 -23.44
CA GLU A 371 -34.04 10.91 -24.23
C GLU A 371 -35.34 11.19 -24.95
N ASN A 372 -35.47 10.72 -26.19
CA ASN A 372 -36.72 10.82 -26.96
C ASN A 372 -37.06 9.45 -27.55
N SER A 373 -38.27 8.96 -27.22
CA SER A 373 -38.82 7.67 -27.66
C SER A 373 -39.70 7.76 -28.92
N GLU A 374 -39.92 8.96 -29.46
CA GLU A 374 -40.70 9.20 -30.68
C GLU A 374 -39.86 9.14 -31.96
N ILE A 375 -38.53 9.21 -31.84
CA ILE A 375 -37.61 9.19 -32.98
C ILE A 375 -37.59 7.81 -33.66
N LEU A 376 -37.82 6.73 -32.92
CA LEU A 376 -37.73 5.36 -33.40
C LEU A 376 -38.99 4.57 -33.02
N ASP A 377 -39.49 3.76 -33.95
CA ASP A 377 -40.51 2.77 -33.62
C ASP A 377 -39.95 1.76 -32.61
N ASN A 378 -40.58 1.67 -31.42
CA ASN A 378 -40.20 0.77 -30.33
C ASN A 378 -38.73 0.96 -29.90
N GLY A 379 -38.31 2.21 -29.70
CA GLY A 379 -36.97 2.52 -29.22
C GLY A 379 -36.83 3.97 -28.80
N SER A 380 -35.62 4.33 -28.37
CA SER A 380 -35.30 5.70 -28.00
C SER A 380 -33.85 6.06 -28.35
N VAL A 381 -33.59 7.36 -28.49
CA VAL A 381 -32.25 7.91 -28.63
C VAL A 381 -32.07 8.95 -27.54
N GLY A 382 -30.89 8.97 -26.93
CA GLY A 382 -30.56 9.96 -25.93
C GLY A 382 -29.14 10.46 -26.00
N LEU A 383 -28.93 11.61 -25.36
CA LEU A 383 -27.64 12.24 -25.13
C LEU A 383 -27.42 12.37 -23.62
N LEU A 384 -26.16 12.26 -23.20
CA LEU A 384 -25.75 12.47 -21.82
C LEU A 384 -24.51 13.35 -21.74
N ALA A 385 -24.34 14.00 -20.60
CA ALA A 385 -23.11 14.65 -20.19
C ALA A 385 -22.96 14.55 -18.67
N GLY A 386 -21.73 14.52 -18.19
CA GLY A 386 -21.47 14.37 -16.77
C GLY A 386 -20.09 14.86 -16.34
N TYR A 387 -19.94 14.84 -15.02
CA TYR A 387 -18.74 15.20 -14.28
C TYR A 387 -18.52 14.15 -13.19
N SER A 388 -17.27 13.78 -12.95
CA SER A 388 -16.86 12.94 -11.81
C SER A 388 -15.58 13.47 -11.20
N ASP A 389 -15.46 13.28 -9.89
CA ASP A 389 -14.28 13.53 -9.09
C ASP A 389 -13.96 12.21 -8.39
N SER A 390 -12.71 11.79 -8.48
CA SER A 390 -12.22 10.50 -8.00
C SER A 390 -10.92 10.68 -7.25
N ARG A 391 -10.68 9.83 -6.26
CA ARG A 391 -9.37 9.66 -5.63
C ARG A 391 -9.03 8.19 -5.53
N VAL A 392 -7.81 7.86 -5.92
CA VAL A 392 -7.14 6.59 -5.64
C VAL A 392 -6.12 6.84 -4.52
N SER A 393 -6.20 6.09 -3.43
CA SER A 393 -5.27 6.17 -2.30
C SER A 393 -4.60 4.81 -2.13
N LEU A 394 -3.28 4.78 -2.21
CA LEU A 394 -2.51 3.55 -2.16
C LEU A 394 -2.17 3.18 -0.72
N ASP A 395 -2.17 1.89 -0.41
CA ASP A 395 -1.63 1.38 0.86
C ASP A 395 -0.11 1.60 0.92
N ALA A 396 0.52 1.16 2.01
CA ALA A 396 1.97 1.25 2.20
C ALA A 396 2.52 2.70 2.16
N ASP A 397 1.64 3.70 2.25
CA ASP A 397 1.96 5.11 2.05
C ASP A 397 2.64 5.37 0.69
N ALA A 398 2.31 4.59 -0.35
CA ALA A 398 2.97 4.69 -1.66
C ALA A 398 2.61 5.98 -2.42
N GLY A 399 1.43 6.54 -2.16
CA GLY A 399 0.96 7.78 -2.79
C GLY A 399 -0.55 7.85 -2.97
N GLU A 400 -1.00 8.87 -3.69
CA GLU A 400 -2.40 9.05 -4.10
C GLU A 400 -2.51 9.65 -5.52
N THR A 401 -3.69 9.55 -6.12
CA THR A 401 -4.01 10.24 -7.37
C THR A 401 -5.43 10.78 -7.32
N ASP A 402 -5.58 12.09 -7.48
CA ASP A 402 -6.85 12.76 -7.69
C ASP A 402 -7.14 12.85 -9.19
N ILE A 403 -8.38 12.53 -9.58
CA ILE A 403 -8.77 12.47 -10.99
C ILE A 403 -10.10 13.21 -11.17
N THR A 404 -10.07 14.27 -11.97
CA THR A 404 -11.25 15.01 -12.39
C THR A 404 -11.65 14.58 -13.81
N SER A 405 -12.92 14.26 -14.03
CA SER A 405 -13.42 13.77 -15.33
C SER A 405 -14.60 14.58 -15.85
N TYR A 406 -14.57 14.94 -17.13
CA TYR A 406 -15.70 15.52 -17.86
C TYR A 406 -16.02 14.66 -19.07
N PHE A 407 -17.28 14.28 -19.24
CA PHE A 407 -17.66 13.36 -20.32
C PHE A 407 -19.01 13.68 -20.95
N GLY A 408 -19.18 13.18 -22.16
CA GLY A 408 -20.41 13.28 -22.94
C GLY A 408 -20.60 12.05 -23.80
N GLY A 409 -21.85 11.73 -24.13
CA GLY A 409 -22.15 10.53 -24.88
C GLY A 409 -23.52 10.54 -25.55
N ALA A 410 -23.70 9.55 -26.40
CA ALA A 410 -24.97 9.25 -27.03
C ALA A 410 -25.30 7.78 -26.81
N TYR A 411 -26.59 7.49 -26.70
CA TYR A 411 -27.06 6.13 -26.55
C TYR A 411 -28.35 5.90 -27.32
N TRP A 412 -28.59 4.63 -27.63
CA TRP A 412 -29.68 4.17 -28.45
C TRP A 412 -30.24 2.88 -27.88
N LYS A 413 -31.57 2.84 -27.73
CA LYS A 413 -32.32 1.70 -27.22
C LYS A 413 -33.31 1.23 -28.26
N ARG A 414 -33.51 -0.08 -28.36
CA ARG A 414 -34.54 -0.67 -29.21
C ARG A 414 -35.07 -1.98 -28.68
N ASP A 415 -36.38 -2.11 -28.70
CA ASP A 415 -37.09 -3.32 -28.32
C ASP A 415 -37.42 -4.15 -29.56
N PHE A 416 -37.04 -5.43 -29.50
CA PHE A 416 -37.37 -6.45 -30.47
C PHE A 416 -38.30 -7.49 -29.84
N SER A 417 -38.91 -8.32 -30.69
CA SER A 417 -39.71 -9.45 -30.20
C SER A 417 -38.82 -10.45 -29.46
N GLY A 418 -38.80 -10.36 -28.14
CA GLY A 418 -38.11 -11.30 -27.25
C GLY A 418 -36.75 -10.84 -26.72
N PHE A 419 -36.27 -9.64 -27.06
CA PHE A 419 -35.10 -9.01 -26.44
C PHE A 419 -35.08 -7.50 -26.68
N SER A 420 -34.34 -6.78 -25.85
CA SER A 420 -34.03 -5.35 -26.03
C SER A 420 -32.53 -5.17 -26.20
N LEU A 421 -32.14 -4.15 -26.97
CA LEU A 421 -30.76 -3.81 -27.25
C LEU A 421 -30.52 -2.36 -26.82
N ASN A 422 -29.45 -2.12 -26.07
CA ASN A 422 -28.89 -0.80 -25.81
C ASN A 422 -27.49 -0.74 -26.43
N ALA A 423 -27.18 0.34 -27.13
CA ALA A 423 -25.82 0.66 -27.54
C ALA A 423 -25.50 2.10 -27.15
N ALA A 424 -24.30 2.32 -26.64
CA ALA A 424 -23.85 3.63 -26.21
C ALA A 424 -22.40 3.89 -26.63
N PHE A 425 -22.07 5.17 -26.75
CA PHE A 425 -20.71 5.65 -26.93
C PHE A 425 -20.50 6.88 -26.07
N VAL A 426 -19.46 6.83 -25.23
CA VAL A 426 -19.06 7.91 -24.33
C VAL A 426 -17.63 8.31 -24.66
N ILE A 427 -17.37 9.61 -24.64
CA ILE A 427 -16.04 10.20 -24.72
C ILE A 427 -15.87 11.15 -23.53
N GLY A 428 -14.68 11.20 -22.95
CA GLY A 428 -14.38 12.14 -21.88
C GLY A 428 -12.92 12.52 -21.82
N ALA A 429 -12.64 13.55 -21.05
CA ALA A 429 -11.30 14.01 -20.71
C ALA A 429 -11.09 13.88 -19.19
N THR A 430 -9.86 13.58 -18.79
CA THR A 430 -9.42 13.50 -17.40
C THR A 430 -8.28 14.47 -17.16
N ASP A 431 -8.21 14.96 -15.94
CA ASP A 431 -7.16 15.81 -15.37
C ASP A 431 -6.71 15.08 -14.10
N ASN A 432 -5.43 14.75 -13.99
CA ASN A 432 -4.88 13.80 -13.02
C ASN A 432 -3.74 14.46 -12.24
N ASP A 433 -3.95 14.63 -10.94
CA ASP A 433 -2.94 15.08 -9.99
C ASP A 433 -2.44 13.85 -9.22
N ALA A 434 -1.22 13.39 -9.50
CA ALA A 434 -0.60 12.24 -8.86
C ALA A 434 0.49 12.68 -7.87
N THR A 435 0.46 12.13 -6.65
CA THR A 435 1.52 12.31 -5.67
C THR A 435 2.10 10.95 -5.31
N ARG A 436 3.41 10.82 -5.48
CA ARG A 436 4.21 9.65 -5.07
C ARG A 436 5.03 10.00 -3.85
N ASN A 437 4.83 9.29 -2.75
CA ASN A 437 5.67 9.50 -1.56
C ASN A 437 6.97 8.74 -1.75
N VAL A 438 8.12 9.42 -1.65
CA VAL A 438 9.45 8.86 -1.92
C VAL A 438 10.47 9.47 -0.95
N ASP A 439 11.29 8.64 -0.31
CA ASP A 439 12.33 9.03 0.65
C ASP A 439 11.84 10.02 1.73
N GLY A 440 10.61 9.83 2.22
CA GLY A 440 9.98 10.69 3.23
C GLY A 440 9.52 12.07 2.71
N GLY A 441 9.70 12.33 1.42
CA GLY A 441 9.16 13.48 0.70
C GLY A 441 8.06 13.09 -0.31
N GLN A 442 7.69 14.04 -1.16
CA GLN A 442 6.65 13.88 -2.17
C GLN A 442 7.20 14.25 -3.55
N ALA A 443 6.83 13.45 -4.55
CA ALA A 443 7.03 13.72 -5.96
C ALA A 443 5.65 13.90 -6.63
N ASP A 444 5.40 15.07 -7.19
CA ASP A 444 4.10 15.45 -7.73
C ASP A 444 4.13 15.46 -9.27
N GLY A 445 3.17 14.78 -9.89
CA GLY A 445 2.93 14.71 -11.33
C GLY A 445 1.53 15.20 -11.68
N ASP A 446 1.41 15.84 -12.84
CA ASP A 446 0.19 16.55 -13.27
C ASP A 446 0.02 16.29 -14.77
N PHE A 447 -1.05 15.60 -15.17
CA PHE A 447 -1.24 15.13 -16.54
C PHE A 447 -2.70 15.01 -16.98
N ASP A 448 -2.92 15.24 -18.26
CA ASP A 448 -4.23 15.13 -18.89
C ASP A 448 -4.46 13.73 -19.49
N GLY A 449 -5.73 13.39 -19.73
CA GLY A 449 -6.12 12.18 -20.44
C GLY A 449 -7.39 12.32 -21.26
N VAL A 450 -7.60 11.39 -22.19
CA VAL A 450 -8.84 11.27 -22.99
C VAL A 450 -9.26 9.80 -23.06
N PHE A 451 -10.56 9.54 -22.87
CA PHE A 451 -11.09 8.19 -22.97
C PHE A 451 -12.24 8.04 -23.97
N TYR A 452 -12.35 6.84 -24.55
CA TYR A 452 -13.38 6.42 -25.49
C TYR A 452 -13.98 5.10 -25.03
N ALA A 453 -15.30 5.07 -24.84
CA ALA A 453 -15.99 3.90 -24.29
C ALA A 453 -17.25 3.54 -25.11
N PRO A 454 -17.16 2.60 -26.07
CA PRO A 454 -18.34 1.96 -26.66
C PRO A 454 -18.90 0.88 -25.74
N SER A 455 -20.23 0.75 -25.70
CA SER A 455 -20.95 -0.27 -24.93
C SER A 455 -22.13 -0.85 -25.71
N VAL A 456 -22.38 -2.14 -25.50
CA VAL A 456 -23.59 -2.83 -25.96
C VAL A 456 -24.16 -3.68 -24.82
N ALA A 457 -25.46 -3.54 -24.57
CA ALA A 457 -26.20 -4.37 -23.64
C ALA A 457 -27.41 -5.03 -24.31
N VAL A 458 -27.67 -6.29 -23.96
CA VAL A 458 -28.82 -7.07 -24.43
C VAL A 458 -29.62 -7.53 -23.24
N SER A 459 -30.93 -7.27 -23.25
CA SER A 459 -31.84 -7.71 -22.20
C SER A 459 -32.87 -8.70 -22.74
N VAL A 460 -33.05 -9.84 -22.08
CA VAL A 460 -33.91 -10.95 -22.52
C VAL A 460 -34.90 -11.31 -21.42
N PRO A 461 -36.22 -11.36 -21.69
CA PRO A 461 -37.22 -11.68 -20.69
C PRO A 461 -37.26 -13.18 -20.38
N ILE A 462 -37.44 -13.53 -19.10
CA ILE A 462 -37.56 -14.91 -18.62
C ILE A 462 -39.05 -15.25 -18.47
N ASN A 463 -39.66 -15.67 -19.58
CA ASN A 463 -41.11 -15.91 -19.66
C ASN A 463 -41.61 -17.18 -18.94
N ARG A 464 -40.72 -17.97 -18.33
CA ARG A 464 -41.08 -19.25 -17.67
C ARG A 464 -41.33 -19.13 -16.17
N TRP A 465 -41.02 -17.99 -15.56
CA TRP A 465 -41.20 -17.77 -14.13
C TRP A 465 -42.55 -17.12 -13.84
N ALA A 466 -43.12 -17.43 -12.68
CA ALA A 466 -44.37 -16.81 -12.24
C ALA A 466 -44.17 -15.34 -11.83
N THR A 467 -42.93 -14.98 -11.50
CA THR A 467 -42.50 -13.60 -11.23
C THR A 467 -41.81 -13.05 -12.47
N PRO A 468 -42.08 -11.79 -12.84
CA PRO A 468 -41.34 -11.07 -13.87
C PRO A 468 -39.84 -11.11 -13.61
N ALA A 469 -39.08 -11.48 -14.62
CA ALA A 469 -37.64 -11.52 -14.55
C ALA A 469 -37.05 -11.33 -15.95
N TYR A 470 -35.87 -10.74 -16.02
CA TYR A 470 -35.10 -10.65 -17.25
C TYR A 470 -33.60 -10.73 -16.97
N LEU A 471 -32.85 -11.18 -17.96
CA LEU A 471 -31.40 -11.24 -17.93
C LEU A 471 -30.86 -10.09 -18.78
N THR A 472 -29.92 -9.32 -18.26
CA THR A 472 -29.14 -8.33 -19.02
C THR A 472 -27.70 -8.81 -19.14
N ALA A 473 -27.14 -8.76 -20.34
CA ALA A 473 -25.72 -8.97 -20.59
C ALA A 473 -25.16 -7.71 -21.25
N ARG A 474 -24.15 -7.08 -20.62
CA ARG A 474 -23.41 -5.92 -21.13
C ARG A 474 -21.98 -6.30 -21.44
N ALA A 475 -21.45 -5.71 -22.50
CA ALA A 475 -20.04 -5.65 -22.79
C ALA A 475 -19.67 -4.23 -23.22
N ASN A 476 -18.61 -3.68 -22.65
CA ASN A 476 -18.02 -2.41 -23.06
C ASN A 476 -16.51 -2.53 -23.15
N TYR A 477 -15.97 -1.72 -24.05
CA TYR A 477 -14.54 -1.49 -24.16
C TYR A 477 -14.26 -0.07 -23.70
N VAL A 478 -13.12 0.17 -23.08
CA VAL A 478 -12.62 1.51 -22.82
C VAL A 478 -11.15 1.62 -23.18
N LEU A 479 -10.82 2.66 -23.95
CA LEU A 479 -9.45 3.10 -24.20
C LEU A 479 -9.28 4.45 -23.51
N LEU A 480 -8.38 4.54 -22.54
CA LEU A 480 -7.91 5.76 -21.91
C LEU A 480 -6.50 6.04 -22.42
N GLN A 481 -6.24 7.24 -22.93
CA GLN A 481 -4.91 7.70 -23.33
C GLN A 481 -4.50 8.78 -22.34
N LEU A 482 -3.31 8.66 -21.76
CA LEU A 482 -2.72 9.58 -20.79
C LEU A 482 -1.50 10.24 -21.42
N ASP A 483 -1.38 11.55 -21.24
CA ASP A 483 -0.26 12.34 -21.74
C ASP A 483 1.03 12.08 -20.92
N GLU A 484 2.19 12.41 -21.52
CA GLU A 484 3.48 12.37 -20.82
C GLU A 484 3.53 13.38 -19.65
N TYR A 485 4.28 13.06 -18.60
CA TYR A 485 4.56 14.01 -17.52
C TYR A 485 5.92 13.79 -16.86
N THR A 486 6.42 14.84 -16.21
CA THR A 486 7.61 14.78 -15.37
C THR A 486 7.25 15.24 -13.98
N GLU A 487 7.58 14.42 -12.98
CA GLU A 487 7.38 14.77 -11.58
C GLU A 487 8.19 16.00 -11.15
N THR A 488 7.73 16.66 -10.10
CA THR A 488 8.41 17.75 -9.40
C THR A 488 8.47 17.47 -7.90
N GLY A 489 9.25 18.22 -7.12
CA GLY A 489 9.31 18.06 -5.66
C GLY A 489 10.37 17.08 -5.13
N THR A 490 11.00 16.29 -6.01
CA THR A 490 12.10 15.37 -5.69
C THR A 490 13.38 15.67 -6.49
N ASP A 491 14.53 15.23 -5.99
CA ASP A 491 15.83 15.36 -6.65
C ASP A 491 16.00 14.39 -7.84
N LEU A 492 15.26 13.27 -7.84
CA LEU A 492 15.23 12.27 -8.91
C LEU A 492 13.81 12.12 -9.46
N PRO A 493 13.30 13.12 -10.21
CA PRO A 493 11.95 13.07 -10.75
C PRO A 493 11.83 11.95 -11.78
N LEU A 494 10.72 11.21 -11.71
CA LEU A 494 10.32 10.28 -12.75
C LEU A 494 9.68 11.06 -13.90
N THR A 495 10.13 10.83 -15.12
CA THR A 495 9.40 11.20 -16.33
C THR A 495 8.72 9.97 -16.86
N VAL A 496 7.41 10.02 -17.02
CA VAL A 496 6.57 8.94 -17.57
C VAL A 496 6.13 9.36 -18.96
N GLU A 497 6.36 8.51 -19.95
CA GLU A 497 5.95 8.78 -21.34
C GLU A 497 4.43 8.64 -21.51
N ASP A 498 3.91 9.09 -22.66
CA ASP A 498 2.49 8.90 -22.97
C ASP A 498 2.14 7.41 -23.04
N ARG A 499 0.97 7.04 -22.53
CA ARG A 499 0.55 5.63 -22.43
C ARG A 499 -0.94 5.45 -22.62
N SER A 500 -1.35 4.23 -22.94
CA SER A 500 -2.76 3.86 -23.01
C SER A 500 -3.14 2.72 -22.06
N VAL A 501 -4.34 2.85 -21.48
CA VAL A 501 -5.02 1.81 -20.70
C VAL A 501 -6.21 1.32 -21.52
N SER A 502 -6.27 0.01 -21.76
CA SER A 502 -7.22 -0.61 -22.68
C SER A 502 -7.92 -1.76 -21.96
N LEU A 503 -9.21 -1.63 -21.67
CA LEU A 503 -9.96 -2.60 -20.86
C LEU A 503 -11.23 -3.08 -21.55
N PHE A 504 -11.62 -4.32 -21.26
CA PHE A 504 -12.90 -4.89 -21.65
C PHE A 504 -13.69 -5.31 -20.41
N ASN A 505 -14.84 -4.67 -20.20
CA ASN A 505 -15.73 -4.97 -19.09
C ASN A 505 -16.93 -5.78 -19.58
N THR A 506 -17.35 -6.73 -18.77
CA THR A 506 -18.54 -7.54 -19.00
C THR A 506 -19.39 -7.60 -17.75
N ARG A 507 -20.71 -7.66 -17.94
CA ARG A 507 -21.65 -7.78 -16.83
C ARG A 507 -22.83 -8.63 -17.22
N VAL A 508 -23.18 -9.59 -16.38
CA VAL A 508 -24.38 -10.42 -16.54
C VAL A 508 -25.25 -10.27 -15.30
N GLN A 509 -26.48 -9.79 -15.49
CA GLN A 509 -27.38 -9.38 -14.41
C GLN A 509 -28.74 -10.06 -14.54
N LEU A 510 -29.17 -10.75 -13.49
CA LEU A 510 -30.57 -11.15 -13.31
C LEU A 510 -31.32 -10.00 -12.64
N ASN A 511 -32.46 -9.60 -13.21
CA ASN A 511 -33.35 -8.57 -12.68
C ASN A 511 -34.69 -9.16 -12.29
N LEU A 512 -35.24 -8.71 -11.16
CA LEU A 512 -36.50 -9.13 -10.57
C LEU A 512 -37.41 -7.92 -10.31
N PRO A 513 -37.95 -7.29 -11.37
CA PRO A 513 -38.75 -6.09 -11.23
C PRO A 513 -40.13 -6.37 -10.64
N ARG A 514 -40.62 -5.41 -9.84
CA ARG A 514 -41.96 -5.40 -9.26
C ARG A 514 -42.50 -3.99 -9.16
N THR A 515 -43.63 -3.75 -9.80
CA THR A 515 -44.39 -2.51 -9.68
C THR A 515 -45.57 -2.67 -8.73
N VAL A 516 -45.74 -1.70 -7.83
CA VAL A 516 -46.81 -1.65 -6.83
C VAL A 516 -47.56 -0.33 -6.95
N ALA A 517 -48.84 -0.41 -7.34
CA ALA A 517 -49.72 0.74 -7.38
C ALA A 517 -49.99 1.28 -5.96
N GLN A 518 -49.92 2.60 -5.81
CA GLN A 518 -50.15 3.30 -4.55
C GLN A 518 -51.58 3.86 -4.48
N SER A 519 -52.08 4.05 -3.25
CA SER A 519 -53.43 4.59 -3.01
C SER A 519 -53.64 6.02 -3.54
N ASN A 520 -52.55 6.76 -3.75
CA ASN A 520 -52.55 8.11 -4.31
C ASN A 520 -52.50 8.14 -5.85
N GLY A 521 -52.53 6.98 -6.51
CA GLY A 521 -52.47 6.85 -7.97
C GLY A 521 -51.06 6.76 -8.55
N GLY A 522 -50.00 6.95 -7.75
CA GLY A 522 -48.61 6.74 -8.20
C GLY A 522 -48.19 5.28 -8.22
N THR A 523 -46.98 5.00 -8.69
CA THR A 523 -46.37 3.67 -8.72
C THR A 523 -45.08 3.63 -7.91
N LEU A 524 -44.85 2.53 -7.20
CA LEU A 524 -43.58 2.20 -6.58
C LEU A 524 -42.96 1.03 -7.36
N ASP A 525 -41.73 1.22 -7.79
CA ASP A 525 -41.02 0.39 -8.74
C ASP A 525 -39.77 -0.19 -8.06
N LEU A 526 -39.82 -1.47 -7.68
CA LEU A 526 -38.73 -2.17 -7.01
C LEU A 526 -38.04 -3.11 -7.99
N ASN A 527 -36.71 -3.17 -7.98
CA ASN A 527 -35.97 -4.20 -8.71
C ASN A 527 -34.82 -4.71 -7.86
N TRP A 528 -34.82 -6.01 -7.63
CA TRP A 528 -33.65 -6.68 -7.10
C TRP A 528 -32.79 -7.16 -8.26
N SER A 529 -31.49 -6.90 -8.17
CA SER A 529 -30.52 -7.38 -9.14
C SER A 529 -29.47 -8.24 -8.45
N ALA A 530 -28.99 -9.25 -9.17
CA ALA A 530 -27.80 -10.00 -8.79
C ALA A 530 -27.08 -10.46 -10.05
N GLY A 531 -25.76 -10.53 -10.00
CA GLY A 531 -25.00 -10.86 -11.19
C GLY A 531 -23.52 -11.04 -10.95
N ILE A 532 -22.81 -11.05 -12.07
CA ILE A 532 -21.35 -11.18 -12.16
C ILE A 532 -20.86 -10.04 -13.05
N ASP A 533 -19.77 -9.41 -12.65
CA ASP A 533 -18.97 -8.51 -13.44
C ASP A 533 -17.57 -9.08 -13.66
N ALA A 534 -16.96 -8.74 -14.79
CA ALA A 534 -15.57 -9.08 -15.05
C ALA A 534 -14.91 -7.98 -15.90
N THR A 535 -13.69 -7.62 -15.51
CA THR A 535 -12.82 -6.68 -16.21
C THR A 535 -11.60 -7.45 -16.72
N PHE A 536 -11.20 -7.21 -17.96
CA PHE A 536 -10.04 -7.82 -18.57
C PHE A 536 -9.14 -6.77 -19.18
N ASP A 537 -7.83 -6.93 -19.02
CA ASP A 537 -6.87 -6.15 -19.79
C ASP A 537 -6.98 -6.52 -21.28
N ALA A 538 -7.12 -5.50 -22.12
CA ALA A 538 -7.29 -5.61 -23.56
C ALA A 538 -6.07 -5.07 -24.31
N GLY A 539 -4.88 -5.19 -23.72
CA GLY A 539 -3.62 -4.71 -24.24
C GLY A 539 -3.36 -3.27 -23.83
N SER A 540 -3.32 -3.00 -22.53
CA SER A 540 -2.74 -1.76 -22.02
C SER A 540 -1.25 -1.70 -22.35
N ASP A 541 -0.71 -0.50 -22.52
CA ASP A 541 0.71 -0.29 -22.77
C ASP A 541 1.52 -0.57 -21.50
N ASP A 542 2.74 -1.07 -21.69
CA ASP A 542 3.76 -1.00 -20.65
C ASP A 542 4.06 0.47 -20.32
N ILE A 543 4.58 0.72 -19.12
CA ILE A 543 5.00 2.05 -18.70
C ILE A 543 6.45 2.26 -19.10
N ASP A 544 6.70 3.19 -20.03
CA ASP A 544 8.02 3.68 -20.35
C ASP A 544 8.33 4.90 -19.48
N ALA A 545 9.45 4.86 -18.76
CA ALA A 545 9.84 5.91 -17.82
C ALA A 545 11.33 6.22 -17.86
N ILE A 546 11.69 7.42 -17.41
CA ILE A 546 13.06 7.94 -17.37
C ILE A 546 13.31 8.54 -16.00
N VAL A 547 14.40 8.13 -15.36
CA VAL A 547 14.94 8.78 -14.15
C VAL A 547 16.44 9.00 -14.33
N ALA A 548 16.93 10.19 -13.96
CA ALA A 548 18.34 10.59 -14.16
C ALA A 548 18.89 10.28 -15.58
N ALA A 549 18.10 10.59 -16.62
CA ALA A 549 18.40 10.29 -18.03
C ALA A 549 18.62 8.81 -18.37
N THR A 550 18.18 7.89 -17.50
CA THR A 550 18.23 6.45 -17.70
C THR A 550 16.81 5.93 -17.97
N PRO A 551 16.53 5.44 -19.20
CA PRO A 551 15.22 4.89 -19.52
C PRO A 551 15.06 3.47 -18.96
N PHE A 552 13.85 3.12 -18.54
CA PHE A 552 13.44 1.79 -18.14
C PHE A 552 11.93 1.60 -18.41
N SER A 553 11.48 0.35 -18.49
CA SER A 553 10.08 0.02 -18.76
C SER A 553 9.57 -1.03 -17.77
N PHE A 554 8.30 -0.95 -17.40
CA PHE A 554 7.67 -1.90 -16.49
C PHE A 554 6.18 -2.10 -16.80
N VAL A 555 5.63 -3.24 -16.38
CA VAL A 555 4.21 -3.56 -16.56
C VAL A 555 3.44 -3.05 -15.35
N ALA A 556 2.36 -2.31 -15.58
CA ALA A 556 1.43 -1.88 -14.53
C ALA A 556 -0.01 -1.91 -15.07
N ASN A 557 -0.46 -3.11 -15.41
CA ASN A 557 -1.80 -3.32 -15.96
C ASN A 557 -2.81 -3.46 -14.82
N ALA A 558 -4.06 -3.09 -15.09
CA ALA A 558 -5.15 -3.46 -14.19
C ALA A 558 -5.31 -4.99 -14.21
N ASP A 559 -5.38 -5.59 -13.03
CA ASP A 559 -5.56 -7.03 -12.91
C ASP A 559 -6.91 -7.46 -13.49
N ASP A 560 -6.91 -8.62 -14.15
CA ASP A 560 -8.14 -9.28 -14.58
C ASP A 560 -8.97 -9.59 -13.33
N ALA A 561 -10.11 -8.91 -13.20
CA ALA A 561 -10.94 -9.01 -12.00
C ALA A 561 -12.28 -9.66 -12.33
N VAL A 562 -12.76 -10.55 -11.45
CA VAL A 562 -14.13 -11.10 -11.53
C VAL A 562 -14.83 -10.93 -10.19
N GLY A 563 -16.00 -10.32 -10.21
CA GLY A 563 -16.82 -10.06 -9.03
C GLY A 563 -18.24 -10.58 -9.16
N ALA A 564 -18.90 -10.75 -8.02
CA ALA A 564 -20.35 -10.88 -7.95
C ALA A 564 -20.93 -9.57 -7.43
N PHE A 565 -22.21 -9.32 -7.72
CA PHE A 565 -22.90 -8.18 -7.13
C PHE A 565 -24.34 -8.50 -6.73
N ILE A 566 -24.85 -7.69 -5.81
CA ILE A 566 -26.26 -7.59 -5.47
C ILE A 566 -26.66 -6.12 -5.41
N GLY A 567 -27.79 -5.80 -6.04
CA GLY A 567 -28.31 -4.44 -6.10
C GLY A 567 -29.80 -4.35 -5.79
N LEU A 568 -30.22 -3.13 -5.46
CA LEU A 568 -31.61 -2.78 -5.21
C LEU A 568 -31.92 -1.40 -5.82
N ASP A 569 -32.81 -1.40 -6.80
CA ASP A 569 -33.41 -0.18 -7.33
C ASP A 569 -34.80 0.06 -6.71
N ILE A 570 -35.03 1.29 -6.27
CA ILE A 570 -36.32 1.77 -5.76
C ILE A 570 -36.69 3.05 -6.51
N GLY A 571 -37.78 3.03 -7.26
CA GLY A 571 -38.33 4.20 -7.96
C GLY A 571 -39.73 4.54 -7.49
N TYR A 572 -40.06 5.82 -7.41
CA TYR A 572 -41.43 6.29 -7.23
C TYR A 572 -41.82 7.19 -8.40
N SER A 573 -42.89 6.84 -9.11
CA SER A 573 -43.47 7.67 -10.18
C SER A 573 -44.78 8.31 -9.72
N SER A 574 -44.96 9.58 -10.08
CA SER A 574 -46.16 10.36 -9.78
C SER A 574 -47.40 9.78 -10.47
N ALA A 575 -48.58 10.11 -9.96
CA ALA A 575 -49.85 9.60 -10.49
C ALA A 575 -50.13 10.01 -11.95
N ASP A 576 -49.51 11.08 -12.42
CA ASP A 576 -49.54 11.54 -13.81
C ASP A 576 -48.39 10.96 -14.66
N GLY A 577 -47.49 10.15 -14.08
CA GLY A 577 -46.34 9.56 -14.76
C GLY A 577 -45.22 10.54 -15.16
N LEU A 578 -45.44 11.85 -14.96
CA LEU A 578 -44.55 12.90 -15.46
C LEU A 578 -43.25 13.03 -14.65
N ARG A 579 -43.19 12.47 -13.44
CA ARG A 579 -42.05 12.62 -12.53
C ARG A 579 -41.70 11.29 -11.90
N THR A 580 -40.43 10.94 -11.91
CA THR A 580 -39.90 9.78 -11.20
C THR A 580 -38.70 10.20 -10.36
N VAL A 581 -38.63 9.70 -9.12
CA VAL A 581 -37.41 9.78 -8.29
C VAL A 581 -37.01 8.36 -7.93
N GLY A 582 -35.73 8.05 -8.05
CA GLY A 582 -35.18 6.73 -7.80
C GLY A 582 -33.91 6.75 -6.97
N PHE A 583 -33.67 5.63 -6.31
CA PHE A 583 -32.42 5.28 -5.64
C PHE A 583 -31.98 3.91 -6.14
N ASN A 584 -30.70 3.77 -6.45
CA ASN A 584 -30.05 2.48 -6.68
C ASN A 584 -28.89 2.36 -5.68
N GLY A 585 -28.73 1.17 -5.10
CA GLY A 585 -27.55 0.82 -4.31
C GLY A 585 -27.09 -0.58 -4.69
N GLU A 586 -25.78 -0.74 -4.85
CA GLU A 586 -25.12 -1.99 -5.23
C GLU A 586 -23.93 -2.27 -4.33
N PHE A 587 -23.73 -3.56 -4.02
CA PHE A 587 -22.56 -4.08 -3.33
C PHE A 587 -21.90 -5.17 -4.17
N GLN A 588 -20.58 -5.11 -4.31
CA GLN A 588 -19.80 -5.91 -5.25
C GLN A 588 -18.57 -6.54 -4.57
N PRO A 589 -18.66 -7.76 -4.01
CA PRO A 589 -17.46 -8.50 -3.62
C PRO A 589 -16.73 -9.05 -4.85
N THR A 590 -15.42 -8.85 -4.91
CA THR A 590 -14.49 -9.42 -5.89
C THR A 590 -14.01 -10.80 -5.42
N PHE A 591 -13.74 -11.72 -6.34
CA PHE A 591 -13.34 -13.10 -5.98
C PHE A 591 -11.87 -13.20 -5.56
N ASP A 592 -11.04 -12.27 -6.02
CA ASP A 592 -9.60 -12.25 -5.75
C ASP A 592 -9.27 -11.44 -4.48
N GLY A 593 -10.27 -10.87 -3.80
CA GLY A 593 -10.10 -10.03 -2.62
C GLY A 593 -10.65 -8.62 -2.83
N GLY A 594 -11.04 -7.93 -1.76
CA GLY A 594 -11.65 -6.59 -1.80
C GLY A 594 -13.19 -6.55 -1.96
N TYR A 595 -13.72 -5.34 -2.04
CA TYR A 595 -15.16 -5.09 -2.23
C TYR A 595 -15.44 -3.67 -2.74
N GLY A 596 -16.56 -3.52 -3.44
CA GLY A 596 -17.08 -2.24 -3.92
C GLY A 596 -18.51 -1.97 -3.46
N ALA A 597 -18.88 -0.70 -3.40
CA ALA A 597 -20.24 -0.25 -3.25
C ALA A 597 -20.48 0.99 -4.10
N VAL A 598 -21.63 1.03 -4.80
CA VAL A 598 -22.04 2.18 -5.62
C VAL A 598 -23.47 2.55 -5.24
N ALA A 599 -23.74 3.85 -5.21
CA ALA A 599 -25.08 4.39 -4.97
C ALA A 599 -25.42 5.48 -6.00
N GLU A 600 -26.68 5.49 -6.43
CA GLU A 600 -27.23 6.43 -7.39
C GLU A 600 -28.53 7.05 -6.85
N LEU A 601 -28.70 8.37 -7.01
CA LEU A 601 -29.97 9.05 -6.87
C LEU A 601 -30.37 9.67 -8.21
N ARG A 602 -31.57 9.37 -8.69
CA ARG A 602 -32.03 9.79 -10.01
C ARG A 602 -33.36 10.51 -9.97
N ALA A 603 -33.50 11.53 -10.80
CA ALA A 603 -34.76 12.21 -11.09
C ALA A 603 -35.04 12.20 -12.60
N ILE A 604 -36.29 11.95 -12.99
CA ILE A 604 -36.74 11.93 -14.40
C ILE A 604 -37.98 12.81 -14.54
N PHE A 605 -38.02 13.61 -15.61
CA PHE A 605 -39.16 14.44 -16.00
C PHE A 605 -39.56 14.12 -17.44
N ARG A 606 -40.86 13.87 -17.66
CA ARG A 606 -41.44 13.54 -18.99
C ARG A 606 -42.32 14.68 -19.51
N PHE A 607 -42.37 14.86 -20.83
CA PHE A 607 -43.05 15.96 -21.52
C PHE A 607 -43.85 15.52 -22.73
#